data_AF-A0A3C0M9R4-F1
#
_entry.id   AF-A0A3C0M9R4-F1
#
_cell.length_a   1.000
_cell.length_b   1.000
_cell.length_c   1.000
_cell.angle_alpha   90.00
_cell.angle_beta   90.00
_cell.angle_gamma   90.00
#
_symmetry.space_group_name_H-M   'P 1'
#
loop_
_entity.id
_entity.type
_entity.pdbx_description
1 polymer ?
#
loop_
_entity_poly.entity_id
_entity_poly.type
_entity_poly.pdbx_seq_one_letter_code
_entity_poly.pdbx_strand_id
1 'polypeptide(L)'
;DRGLLECPVCGSSDVRKAIMAPAVARGVDPVEQAAKYKRMRQFFTAMRKHVEENGDYVGEKFPDEARAIHYGDAEERQIYGEATLEDARDLLEEGITVLPLPPEEKQDS
;
A
#
# COMPACT_ATOMS: atom_id res chain seq x y z
N ASP A 1 27.32 -24.96 11.65
CA ASP A 1 26.41 -25.66 10.73
C ASP A 1 25.42 -26.52 11.51
N ARG A 2 24.18 -26.65 11.01
CA ARG A 2 23.07 -27.32 11.73
C ARG A 2 23.03 -28.85 11.56
N GLY A 3 24.09 -29.47 11.02
CA GLY A 3 24.18 -30.94 10.86
C GLY A 3 23.08 -31.55 9.98
N LEU A 4 22.56 -30.78 9.01
CA LEU A 4 21.38 -31.15 8.24
C LEU A 4 21.65 -32.17 7.13
N LEU A 5 22.92 -32.45 6.82
CA LEU A 5 23.35 -33.29 5.71
C LEU A 5 24.60 -34.07 6.09
N GLU A 6 24.66 -35.34 5.67
CA GLU A 6 25.79 -36.25 5.88
C GLU A 6 26.12 -36.97 4.57
N CYS A 7 27.41 -37.14 4.26
CA CYS A 7 27.85 -37.87 3.08
C CYS A 7 27.60 -39.37 3.26
N PRO A 8 26.77 -40.02 2.42
CA PRO A 8 26.45 -41.45 2.58
C PRO A 8 27.63 -42.38 2.26
N VAL A 9 28.74 -41.85 1.74
CA VAL A 9 29.93 -42.63 1.34
C VAL A 9 30.97 -42.67 2.45
N CYS A 10 31.19 -41.55 3.15
CA CYS A 10 32.26 -41.42 4.14
C CYS A 10 31.81 -40.91 5.51
N GLY A 11 30.52 -40.62 5.70
CA GLY A 11 29.96 -40.09 6.96
C GLY A 11 30.38 -38.66 7.29
N SER A 12 31.05 -37.97 6.36
CA SER A 12 31.48 -36.59 6.60
C SER A 12 30.30 -35.61 6.55
N SER A 13 30.26 -34.71 7.53
CA SER A 13 29.32 -33.57 7.61
C SER A 13 30.02 -32.22 7.39
N ASP A 14 31.28 -32.23 6.90
CA ASP A 14 32.05 -31.02 6.61
C ASP A 14 31.60 -30.41 5.27
N VAL A 15 30.95 -29.24 5.34
CA VAL A 15 30.44 -28.51 4.18
C VAL A 15 31.17 -27.17 4.07
N ARG A 16 31.90 -26.99 2.96
CA ARG A 16 32.63 -25.75 2.64
C ARG A 16 32.21 -25.18 1.29
N LYS A 17 32.30 -23.86 1.15
CA LYS A 17 32.09 -23.19 -0.14
C LYS A 17 33.29 -23.43 -1.06
N ALA A 18 33.02 -23.77 -2.32
CA ALA A 18 34.05 -23.84 -3.35
C ALA A 18 34.48 -22.43 -3.79
N ILE A 19 35.71 -22.29 -4.29
CA ILE A 19 36.28 -21.01 -4.76
C ILE A 19 35.43 -20.39 -5.88
N MET A 20 34.83 -21.21 -6.75
CA MET A 20 33.98 -20.79 -7.86
C MET A 20 32.48 -20.80 -7.53
N ALA A 21 32.09 -20.86 -6.26
CA ALA A 21 30.67 -20.88 -5.89
C ALA A 21 30.04 -19.49 -6.17
N PRO A 22 29.01 -19.38 -7.03
CA PRO A 22 28.35 -18.10 -7.27
C PRO A 22 27.68 -17.60 -5.99
N ALA A 23 27.84 -16.30 -5.70
CA ALA A 23 27.20 -15.66 -4.56
C ALA A 23 25.71 -15.40 -4.88
N VAL A 24 24.85 -16.39 -4.62
CA VAL A 24 23.41 -16.20 -4.72
C VAL A 24 22.95 -15.28 -3.58
N ALA A 25 22.38 -14.13 -3.93
CA ALA A 25 21.79 -13.24 -2.94
C ALA A 25 20.67 -13.97 -2.19
N ARG A 26 20.60 -13.78 -0.87
CA ARG A 26 19.40 -14.19 -0.12
C ARG A 26 18.23 -13.37 -0.63
N GLY A 27 17.21 -14.04 -1.16
CA GLY A 27 15.94 -13.41 -1.48
C GLY A 27 15.28 -12.84 -0.23
N VAL A 28 14.29 -11.96 -0.43
CA VAL A 28 13.47 -11.47 0.67
C VAL A 28 12.77 -12.66 1.33
N ASP A 29 12.81 -12.74 2.65
CA ASP A 29 12.12 -13.81 3.38
C ASP A 29 10.61 -13.69 3.11
N PRO A 30 9.96 -14.71 2.51
CA PRO A 30 8.55 -14.64 2.17
C PRO A 30 7.64 -14.41 3.38
N VAL A 31 8.04 -14.88 4.58
CA VAL A 31 7.27 -14.72 5.83
C VAL A 31 7.36 -13.27 6.31
N GLU A 32 8.55 -12.68 6.29
CA GLU A 32 8.75 -11.27 6.63
C GLU A 32 8.00 -10.36 5.66
N GLN A 33 8.07 -10.68 4.37
CA GLN A 33 7.39 -9.95 3.32
C GLN A 33 5.86 -10.02 3.47
N ALA A 34 5.29 -11.19 3.73
CA ALA A 34 3.86 -11.35 4.00
C ALA A 34 3.42 -10.56 5.25
N ALA A 35 4.22 -10.58 6.32
CA ALA A 35 3.93 -9.80 7.53
C ALA A 35 3.94 -8.28 7.26
N LYS A 36 4.87 -7.81 6.43
CA LYS A 36 4.93 -6.40 6.01
C LYS A 36 3.71 -6.00 5.19
N TYR A 37 3.32 -6.82 4.21
CA TYR A 37 2.10 -6.56 3.42
C TYR A 37 0.85 -6.53 4.28
N LYS A 38 0.72 -7.43 5.26
CA LYS A 38 -0.40 -7.44 6.21
C LYS A 38 -0.48 -6.15 7.03
N ARG A 39 0.64 -5.67 7.56
CA ARG A 39 0.68 -4.39 8.31
C ARG A 39 0.32 -3.20 7.45
N MET A 40 0.83 -3.17 6.22
CA MET A 40 0.55 -2.10 5.27
C MET A 40 -0.94 -2.06 4.89
N ARG A 41 -1.56 -3.22 4.67
CA ARG A 41 -3.01 -3.35 4.45
C ARG A 41 -3.83 -2.82 5.63
N GLN A 42 -3.52 -3.27 6.84
CA GLN A 42 -4.19 -2.79 8.06
C GLN A 42 -4.09 -1.27 8.22
N PHE A 43 -2.94 -0.69 7.90
CA PHE A 43 -2.75 0.76 7.90
C PHE A 43 -3.65 1.47 6.89
N PHE A 44 -3.70 1.01 5.64
CA PHE A 44 -4.57 1.61 4.62
C PHE A 44 -6.06 1.49 4.97
N THR A 45 -6.49 0.36 5.52
CA THR A 45 -7.87 0.19 6.01
C THR A 45 -8.19 1.16 7.15
N ALA A 46 -7.26 1.36 8.08
CA ALA A 46 -7.44 2.33 9.17
C ALA A 46 -7.49 3.78 8.65
N MET A 47 -6.63 4.13 7.68
CA MET A 47 -6.64 5.45 7.06
C MET A 47 -7.96 5.74 6.35
N ARG A 48 -8.51 4.76 5.63
CA ARG A 48 -9.81 4.90 4.99
C ARG A 48 -10.92 5.16 6.01
N LYS A 49 -11.00 4.34 7.06
CA LYS A 49 -11.99 4.51 8.13
C LYS A 49 -11.90 5.89 8.76
N HIS A 50 -10.69 6.39 8.99
CA HIS A 50 -10.51 7.73 9.53
C HIS A 50 -11.11 8.81 8.62
N VAL A 51 -10.95 8.70 7.29
CA VAL A 51 -11.59 9.63 6.35
C VAL A 51 -13.11 9.48 6.36
N GLU A 52 -13.63 8.26 6.38
CA GLU A 52 -15.07 7.99 6.41
C GLU A 52 -15.74 8.46 7.71
N GLU A 53 -15.02 8.44 8.84
CA GLU A 53 -15.54 8.86 10.15
C GLU A 53 -15.47 10.38 10.37
N ASN A 54 -14.54 11.09 9.70
CA ASN A 54 -14.31 12.53 9.93
C ASN A 54 -14.75 13.41 8.76
N GLY A 55 -14.85 12.85 7.55
CA GLY A 55 -15.27 13.56 6.35
C GLY A 55 -16.73 13.35 6.01
N ASP A 56 -17.30 14.30 5.27
CA ASP A 56 -18.63 14.18 4.69
C ASP A 56 -18.55 13.51 3.31
N TYR A 57 -19.38 12.47 3.10
CA TYR A 57 -19.48 11.82 1.79
C TYR A 57 -20.34 12.64 0.83
N VAL A 58 -19.73 13.14 -0.25
CA VAL A 58 -20.41 13.97 -1.27
C VAL A 58 -20.67 13.24 -2.59
N GLY A 59 -20.24 11.98 -2.72
CA GLY A 59 -20.44 11.16 -3.93
C GLY A 59 -19.85 11.80 -5.18
N GLU A 60 -20.55 11.70 -6.32
CA GLU A 60 -20.14 12.23 -7.63
C GLU A 60 -20.00 13.77 -7.68
N LYS A 61 -20.54 14.49 -6.69
CA LYS A 61 -20.44 15.96 -6.61
C LYS A 61 -19.11 16.44 -6.02
N PHE A 62 -18.20 15.53 -5.71
CA PHE A 62 -16.91 15.85 -5.11
C PHE A 62 -16.14 16.95 -5.86
N PRO A 63 -16.03 16.93 -7.21
CA PRO A 63 -15.29 17.98 -7.92
C PRO A 63 -15.89 19.38 -7.71
N ASP A 64 -17.22 19.48 -7.75
CA ASP A 64 -17.92 20.76 -7.59
C ASP A 64 -17.83 21.28 -6.15
N GLU A 65 -18.02 20.40 -5.16
CA GLU A 65 -17.90 20.76 -3.73
C GLU A 65 -16.45 21.14 -3.38
N ALA A 66 -15.45 20.44 -3.93
CA ALA A 66 -14.04 20.76 -3.71
C ALA A 66 -13.69 22.16 -4.25
N ARG A 67 -14.21 22.52 -5.43
CA ARG A 67 -14.09 23.88 -5.99
C ARG A 67 -14.80 24.90 -5.12
N ALA A 68 -16.05 24.63 -4.72
CA ALA A 68 -16.83 25.54 -3.89
C ALA A 68 -16.14 25.85 -2.55
N ILE A 69 -15.54 24.85 -1.91
CA ILE A 69 -14.75 25.03 -0.68
C ILE A 69 -13.47 25.84 -0.97
N HIS A 70 -12.76 25.54 -2.06
CA HIS A 70 -11.53 26.26 -2.42
C HIS A 70 -11.75 27.74 -2.72
N TYR A 71 -12.84 28.08 -3.43
CA TYR A 71 -13.19 29.46 -3.78
C TYR A 71 -13.98 30.19 -2.68
N GLY A 72 -14.40 29.50 -1.61
CA GLY A 72 -15.10 30.07 -0.46
C GLY A 72 -16.62 30.24 -0.66
N ASP A 73 -17.20 29.56 -1.65
CA ASP A 73 -18.66 29.52 -1.89
C ASP A 73 -19.37 28.53 -0.95
N ALA A 74 -18.62 27.63 -0.30
CA ALA A 74 -19.11 26.66 0.68
C ALA A 74 -18.27 26.70 1.98
N GLU A 75 -18.83 26.14 3.06
CA GLU A 75 -18.15 26.04 4.36
C GLU A 75 -16.93 25.08 4.29
N GLU A 76 -15.81 25.48 4.90
CA GLU A 76 -14.59 24.67 4.96
C GLU A 76 -14.81 23.44 5.84
N ARG A 77 -14.80 22.26 5.22
CA ARG A 77 -15.00 20.96 5.88
C ARG A 77 -14.27 19.84 5.16
N GLN A 78 -14.03 18.73 5.85
CA GLN A 78 -13.44 17.55 5.24
C GLN A 78 -14.48 16.85 4.37
N ILE A 79 -14.19 16.67 3.08
CA ILE A 79 -15.07 15.97 2.15
C ILE A 79 -14.34 14.79 1.50
N TYR A 80 -15.10 13.75 1.18
CA TYR A 80 -14.62 12.66 0.35
C TYR A 80 -15.74 12.19 -0.58
N GLY A 81 -15.36 11.65 -1.74
CA GLY A 81 -16.35 11.28 -2.74
C GLY A 81 -15.73 10.63 -3.97
N GLU A 82 -16.46 10.73 -5.06
CA GLU A 82 -16.14 10.09 -6.34
C GLU A 82 -15.75 11.17 -7.35
N ALA A 83 -14.66 10.94 -8.06
CA ALA A 83 -14.17 11.80 -9.12
C ALA A 83 -13.57 10.94 -10.22
N THR A 84 -13.73 11.35 -11.48
CA THR A 84 -13.01 10.70 -12.57
C THR A 84 -11.53 11.06 -12.54
N LEU A 85 -10.72 10.33 -13.30
CA LEU A 85 -9.30 10.68 -13.45
C LEU A 85 -9.08 12.03 -14.13
N GLU A 86 -10.03 12.48 -14.96
CA GLU A 86 -10.01 13.78 -15.60
C GLU A 86 -10.33 14.87 -14.58
N ASP A 87 -11.43 14.74 -13.83
CA ASP A 87 -11.80 15.68 -12.77
C ASP A 87 -10.67 15.84 -11.74
N ALA A 88 -10.06 14.73 -11.30
CA ALA A 88 -8.97 14.78 -10.33
C ALA A 88 -7.73 15.51 -10.85
N ARG A 89 -7.47 15.48 -12.17
CA ARG A 89 -6.38 16.24 -12.79
C ARG A 89 -6.73 17.70 -12.86
N ASP A 90 -7.93 18.04 -13.31
CA ASP A 90 -8.41 19.41 -13.39
C ASP A 90 -8.34 20.10 -12.03
N LEU A 91 -8.78 19.41 -10.97
CA LEU A 91 -8.68 19.90 -9.59
C LEU A 91 -7.23 20.21 -9.19
N LEU A 92 -6.28 19.33 -9.51
CA LEU A 92 -4.86 19.57 -9.22
C LEU A 92 -4.26 20.74 -10.02
N GLU A 93 -4.68 20.90 -11.29
CA GLU A 93 -4.26 22.02 -12.15
C GLU A 93 -4.84 23.36 -11.67
N GLU A 94 -6.07 23.37 -11.17
CA GLU A 94 -6.70 24.50 -10.50
C GLU A 94 -6.04 24.84 -9.13
N GLY A 95 -5.20 23.96 -8.60
CA GLY A 95 -4.52 24.12 -7.31
C GLY A 95 -5.27 23.54 -6.11
N ILE A 96 -6.33 22.77 -6.36
CA ILE A 96 -7.14 22.09 -5.36
C ILE A 96 -6.45 20.78 -4.99
N THR A 97 -6.04 20.66 -3.72
CA THR A 97 -5.30 19.48 -3.25
C THR A 97 -6.26 18.30 -3.04
N VAL A 98 -6.15 17.29 -3.90
CA VAL A 98 -6.92 16.05 -3.81
C VAL A 98 -6.00 14.85 -3.70
N LEU A 99 -6.45 13.82 -2.97
CA LEU A 99 -5.72 12.57 -2.80
C LEU A 99 -6.64 11.38 -3.07
N PRO A 100 -6.19 10.37 -3.84
CA PRO A 100 -6.98 9.17 -4.05
C PRO A 100 -7.07 8.36 -2.75
N LEU A 101 -8.28 7.93 -2.39
CA LEU A 101 -8.46 6.99 -1.30
C LEU A 101 -7.92 5.60 -1.70
N PRO A 102 -7.29 4.86 -0.76
CA PRO A 102 -6.91 3.48 -1.02
C PRO A 102 -8.11 2.66 -1.50
N PRO A 103 -7.93 1.70 -2.41
CA PRO A 103 -9.03 0.83 -2.85
C PRO A 103 -9.59 0.02 -1.69
N GLU A 104 -10.86 -0.36 -1.77
CA GLU A 104 -11.44 -1.31 -0.81
C GLU A 104 -10.69 -2.63 -0.91
N GLU A 105 -10.46 -3.29 0.23
CA GLU A 105 -9.94 -4.65 0.23
C GLU A 105 -10.98 -5.55 -0.43
N LYS A 106 -10.82 -5.80 -1.73
CA LYS A 106 -11.47 -6.93 -2.38
C LYS A 106 -10.95 -8.17 -1.67
N GLN A 107 -11.80 -8.82 -0.88
CA GLN A 107 -11.51 -10.14 -0.34
C GLN A 107 -11.50 -11.09 -1.54
N ASP A 108 -10.31 -11.31 -2.11
CA ASP A 108 -10.10 -12.34 -3.12
C ASP A 108 -10.47 -13.68 -2.46
N SER A 109 -11.60 -14.24 -2.90
CA SER A 109 -12.13 -15.53 -2.44
C SER A 109 -11.41 -16.72 -3.05
#